data_AF-A0A269XEI8-F1
#
_entry.id   AF-A0A269XEI8-F1
#
_cell.length_a   1.000
_cell.length_b   1.000
_cell.length_c   1.000
_cell.angle_alpha   90.00
_cell.angle_beta   90.00
_cell.angle_gamma   90.00
#
_symmetry.space_group_name_H-M   'P 1'
#
loop_
_entity.id
_entity.type
_entity.pdbx_description
1 polymer ?
#
loop_
_entity_poly.entity_id
_entity_poly.type
_entity_poly.pdbx_seq_one_letter_code
_entity_poly.pdbx_strand_id
1 'polypeptide(L)'
;MIRMLQDLSGIDPKTIPVDDKDTMQIFSGPESLGVTEDEILCKTGTFGVPEFGTGFVRQMLEDTKPTTFSELVQISGLSHGTDVWLGNAQELIR
;
A
#
# COMPACT_ATOMS: atom_id res chain seq x y z
N MET A 1 -3.87 -1.29 16.91
CA MET A 1 -4.49 -0.31 16.00
C MET A 1 -5.92 -0.70 15.63
N ILE A 2 -6.14 -1.81 14.90
CA ILE A 2 -7.49 -2.19 14.42
C ILE A 2 -8.52 -2.33 15.55
N ARG A 3 -8.13 -2.89 16.71
CA ARG A 3 -9.02 -2.97 17.88
C ARG A 3 -9.53 -1.60 18.34
N MET A 4 -8.67 -0.60 18.40
CA MET A 4 -9.04 0.77 18.79
C MET A 4 -9.98 1.41 17.76
N LEU A 5 -9.73 1.20 16.46
CA LEU A 5 -10.62 1.68 15.39
C LEU A 5 -12.01 1.03 15.48
N GLN A 6 -12.09 -0.28 15.77
CA GLN A 6 -13.35 -0.96 16.05
C GLN A 6 -14.07 -0.34 17.25
N ASP A 7 -13.37 -0.14 18.38
CA ASP A 7 -13.95 0.42 19.60
C ASP A 7 -14.48 1.86 19.39
N LEU A 8 -13.85 2.65 18.52
CA LEU A 8 -14.26 4.03 18.22
C LEU A 8 -15.37 4.14 17.16
N SER A 9 -15.36 3.27 16.15
CA SER A 9 -16.31 3.34 15.02
C SER A 9 -17.54 2.45 15.18
N GLY A 10 -17.45 1.42 16.03
CA GLY A 10 -18.46 0.37 16.15
C GLY A 10 -18.50 -0.62 14.97
N ILE A 11 -17.58 -0.49 14.00
CA ILE A 11 -17.53 -1.35 12.80
C ILE A 11 -16.77 -2.64 13.12
N ASP A 12 -17.36 -3.80 12.80
CA ASP A 12 -16.64 -5.08 12.87
C ASP A 12 -15.60 -5.15 11.74
N PRO A 13 -14.29 -5.26 12.03
CA PRO A 13 -13.27 -5.30 11.00
C PRO A 13 -13.42 -6.49 10.04
N LYS A 14 -14.12 -7.57 10.43
CA LYS A 14 -14.36 -8.73 9.56
C LYS A 14 -15.38 -8.47 8.45
N THR A 15 -16.14 -7.38 8.54
CA THR A 15 -17.10 -6.99 7.50
C THR A 15 -16.52 -6.01 6.50
N ILE A 16 -15.26 -5.59 6.67
CA ILE A 16 -14.60 -4.64 5.77
C ILE A 16 -14.28 -5.35 4.45
N PRO A 17 -14.71 -4.81 3.28
CA PRO A 17 -14.34 -5.34 1.98
C PRO A 17 -12.83 -5.22 1.72
N VAL A 18 -12.25 -6.26 1.11
CA VAL A 18 -10.81 -6.29 0.76
C VAL A 18 -10.51 -5.70 -0.62
N ASP A 19 -11.55 -5.38 -1.39
CA ASP A 19 -11.51 -4.89 -2.77
C ASP A 19 -12.21 -3.54 -2.93
N ASP A 20 -12.42 -2.81 -1.84
CA ASP A 20 -12.96 -1.45 -1.88
C ASP A 20 -12.05 -0.54 -2.72
N LYS A 21 -12.65 0.09 -3.74
CA LYS A 21 -11.90 0.82 -4.77
C LYS A 21 -11.15 2.02 -4.21
N ASP A 22 -11.78 2.78 -3.32
CA ASP A 22 -11.19 4.00 -2.75
C ASP A 22 -10.05 3.66 -1.79
N THR A 23 -10.21 2.57 -1.02
CA THR A 23 -9.16 2.02 -0.18
C THR A 23 -7.99 1.47 -1.01
N MET A 24 -8.26 0.73 -2.09
CA MET A 24 -7.21 0.20 -2.96
C MET A 24 -6.45 1.30 -3.71
N GLN A 25 -7.08 2.43 -4.01
CA GLN A 25 -6.43 3.55 -4.68
C GLN A 25 -5.27 4.15 -3.88
N ILE A 26 -5.27 4.05 -2.55
CA ILE A 26 -4.17 4.61 -1.73
C ILE A 26 -2.81 3.98 -2.08
N PHE A 27 -2.80 2.77 -2.63
CA PHE A 27 -1.57 2.06 -3.02
C PHE A 27 -1.00 2.54 -4.36
N SER A 28 -1.76 3.33 -5.12
CA SER A 28 -1.36 3.86 -6.44
C SER A 28 -1.33 5.39 -6.50
N GLY A 29 -1.96 6.09 -5.56
CA GLY A 29 -2.02 7.55 -5.53
C GLY A 29 -2.70 8.12 -4.28
N PRO A 30 -2.63 9.45 -4.03
CA PRO A 30 -3.26 10.09 -2.89
C PRO A 30 -4.68 10.63 -3.15
N GLU A 31 -5.23 10.45 -4.35
CA GLU A 31 -6.48 11.10 -4.77
C GLU A 31 -7.67 10.70 -3.91
N SER A 32 -7.75 9.44 -3.45
CA SER A 32 -8.82 8.98 -2.56
C SER A 32 -8.75 9.59 -1.15
N LEU A 33 -7.60 10.19 -0.79
CA LEU A 33 -7.42 10.95 0.45
C LEU A 33 -7.82 12.42 0.30
N GLY A 34 -8.13 12.88 -0.93
CA GLY A 34 -8.49 14.27 -1.20
C GLY A 34 -7.31 15.25 -1.16
N VAL A 35 -6.08 14.75 -1.35
CA VAL A 35 -4.85 15.57 -1.39
C VAL A 35 -4.04 15.25 -2.65
N THR A 36 -3.16 16.17 -3.01
CA THR A 36 -2.23 16.05 -4.14
C THR A 36 -0.89 15.48 -3.69
N GLU A 37 -0.11 14.93 -4.64
CA GLU A 37 1.24 14.41 -4.35
C GLU A 37 2.16 15.46 -3.72
N ASP A 38 2.05 16.72 -4.15
CA ASP A 38 2.86 17.84 -3.67
C ASP A 38 2.52 18.24 -2.23
N GLU A 39 1.27 18.12 -1.80
CA GLU A 39 0.84 18.46 -0.42
C GLU A 39 1.41 17.50 0.62
N ILE A 40 1.61 16.23 0.24
CA ILE A 40 2.12 15.19 1.14
C ILE A 40 3.54 14.74 0.80
N LEU A 41 4.16 15.29 -0.25
CA LEU A 41 5.48 14.91 -0.74
C LEU A 41 5.60 13.39 -1.02
N CYS A 42 4.54 12.80 -1.58
CA CYS A 42 4.47 11.37 -1.87
C CYS A 42 3.49 11.06 -2.99
N LYS A 43 3.88 10.14 -3.89
CA LYS A 43 3.05 9.68 -5.02
C LYS A 43 2.06 8.57 -4.66
N THR A 44 2.00 8.15 -3.40
CA THR A 44 1.06 7.13 -2.92
C THR A 44 0.35 7.65 -1.66
N GLY A 45 -0.81 7.10 -1.34
CA GLY A 45 -1.56 7.36 -0.11
C GLY A 45 -1.19 6.45 1.07
N THR A 46 -0.04 5.77 1.06
CA THR A 46 0.28 4.68 2.02
C THR A 46 1.00 5.12 3.30
N PHE A 47 1.17 6.41 3.56
CA PHE A 47 1.80 6.86 4.80
C PHE A 47 1.06 6.33 6.04
N GLY A 48 1.82 5.74 6.96
CA GLY A 48 1.28 5.14 8.18
C GLY A 48 0.64 3.76 8.00
N VAL A 49 0.51 3.25 6.77
CA VAL A 49 0.06 1.88 6.50
C VAL A 49 1.20 0.91 6.90
N PRO A 50 0.94 -0.08 7.76
CA PRO A 50 1.94 -1.09 8.13
C PRO A 50 2.56 -1.74 6.88
N GLU A 51 3.88 -1.92 6.90
CA GLU A 51 4.73 -2.39 5.78
C GLU A 51 4.79 -1.47 4.55
N PHE A 52 3.65 -0.98 4.08
CA PHE A 52 3.56 -0.21 2.84
C PHE A 52 3.97 1.26 2.97
N GLY A 53 4.01 1.82 4.18
CA GLY A 53 4.36 3.23 4.40
C GLY A 53 5.86 3.54 4.36
N THR A 54 6.74 2.53 4.26
CA THR A 54 8.19 2.75 4.24
C THR A 54 8.64 3.36 2.91
N GLY A 55 9.75 4.11 2.90
CA GLY A 55 10.27 4.69 1.65
C GLY A 55 10.59 3.63 0.58
N PHE A 56 11.13 2.49 1.01
CA PHE A 56 11.44 1.37 0.13
C PHE A 56 10.18 0.79 -0.52
N VAL A 57 9.15 0.46 0.27
CA VAL A 57 7.92 -0.14 -0.27
C VAL A 57 7.13 0.87 -1.10
N ARG A 58 7.14 2.16 -0.74
CA ARG A 58 6.54 3.20 -1.59
C ARG A 58 7.19 3.29 -2.97
N GLN A 59 8.52 3.17 -3.07
CA GLN A 59 9.18 3.08 -4.37
C GLN A 59 8.74 1.83 -5.15
N MET A 60 8.58 0.68 -4.47
CA MET A 60 8.05 -0.52 -5.13
C MET A 60 6.61 -0.32 -5.63
N LEU A 61 5.76 0.37 -4.87
CA LEU A 61 4.39 0.70 -5.29
C LEU A 61 4.38 1.63 -6.50
N GLU A 62 5.27 2.62 -6.55
CA GLU A 62 5.42 3.50 -7.72
C GLU A 62 5.84 2.72 -8.98
N ASP A 63 6.72 1.72 -8.82
CA ASP A 63 7.19 0.86 -9.91
C ASP A 63 6.10 -0.13 -10.39
N THR A 64 5.25 -0.62 -9.49
CA THR A 64 4.33 -1.76 -9.75
C THR A 64 2.86 -1.38 -9.92
N LYS A 65 2.41 -0.26 -9.34
CA LYS A 65 1.04 0.28 -9.40
C LYS A 65 -0.06 -0.80 -9.25
N PRO A 66 -0.12 -1.49 -8.09
CA PRO A 66 -1.04 -2.60 -7.88
C PRO A 66 -2.50 -2.14 -7.95
N THR A 67 -3.34 -2.97 -8.56
CA THR A 67 -4.78 -2.75 -8.72
C THR A 67 -5.64 -3.81 -8.02
N THR A 68 -5.03 -4.90 -7.57
CA THR A 68 -5.69 -6.04 -6.94
C THR A 68 -5.08 -6.37 -5.57
N PHE A 69 -5.87 -6.99 -4.70
CA PHE A 69 -5.39 -7.48 -3.42
C PHE A 69 -4.27 -8.53 -3.58
N SER A 70 -4.35 -9.39 -4.60
CA SER A 70 -3.32 -10.40 -4.88
C SER A 70 -1.97 -9.78 -5.21
N GLU A 71 -1.93 -8.65 -5.92
CA GLU A 71 -0.68 -7.94 -6.21
C GLU A 71 -0.08 -7.35 -4.93
N LEU A 72 -0.91 -6.84 -4.01
CA LEU A 72 -0.42 -6.38 -2.70
C LEU A 72 0.22 -7.52 -1.89
N VAL A 73 -0.36 -8.72 -1.95
CA VAL A 73 0.24 -9.91 -1.31
C VAL A 73 1.58 -10.25 -1.94
N GLN A 74 1.71 -10.18 -3.27
CA GLN A 74 2.98 -10.42 -3.97
C GLN A 74 4.04 -9.38 -3.60
N ILE A 75 3.67 -8.08 -3.61
CA ILE A 75 4.56 -6.98 -3.22
C ILE A 75 4.99 -7.14 -1.76
N SER A 76 4.08 -7.52 -0.86
CA SER A 76 4.42 -7.80 0.54
C SER A 76 5.47 -8.91 0.66
N GLY A 77 5.38 -9.98 -0.15
CA GLY A 77 6.42 -11.00 -0.21
C GLY A 77 7.75 -10.48 -0.75
N LEU A 78 7.71 -9.70 -1.84
CA LEU A 78 8.91 -9.17 -2.49
C LEU A 78 9.62 -8.08 -1.68
N SER A 79 8.90 -7.37 -0.82
CA SER A 79 9.46 -6.31 0.01
C SER A 79 10.14 -6.80 1.29
N HIS A 80 9.97 -8.08 1.66
CA HIS A 80 10.49 -8.65 2.89
C HIS A 80 11.63 -9.64 2.63
N GLY A 81 12.84 -9.11 2.56
CA GLY A 81 14.06 -9.90 2.45
C GLY A 81 15.17 -9.14 1.73
N THR A 82 16.41 -9.33 2.19
CA THR A 82 17.58 -8.77 1.51
C THR A 82 17.72 -9.41 0.12
N ASP A 83 18.02 -8.60 -0.90
CA ASP A 83 18.23 -9.00 -2.30
C ASP A 83 17.06 -9.77 -2.96
N VAL A 84 15.83 -9.58 -2.46
CA VAL A 84 14.61 -10.12 -3.09
C VAL A 84 14.12 -9.21 -4.22
N TRP A 85 14.10 -7.90 -3.98
CA TRP A 85 13.67 -6.91 -4.98
C TRP A 85 14.86 -6.28 -5.73
N LEU A 86 15.66 -5.46 -5.03
CA LEU A 86 16.81 -4.76 -5.62
C LEU A 86 17.88 -5.76 -6.06
N GLY A 87 18.37 -5.61 -7.30
CA GLY A 87 19.37 -6.52 -7.87
C GLY A 87 18.85 -7.92 -8.19
N ASN A 88 17.52 -8.11 -8.19
CA ASN A 88 16.90 -9.40 -8.44
C ASN A 88 15.54 -9.25 -9.15
N ALA A 89 14.40 -9.42 -8.46
CA ALA A 89 13.09 -9.42 -9.09
C ALA A 89 12.79 -8.11 -9.87
N GLN A 90 13.29 -6.96 -9.39
CA GLN A 90 13.13 -5.69 -10.09
C GLN A 90 13.78 -5.70 -11.49
N GLU A 91 14.93 -6.35 -11.63
CA GLU A 91 15.66 -6.43 -12.91
C GLU A 91 15.00 -7.40 -13.89
N LEU A 92 14.36 -8.46 -13.38
CA LEU A 92 13.69 -9.47 -14.20
C LEU A 92 12.34 -9.00 -14.75
N ILE A 93 11.69 -8.05 -14.07
CA ILE A 93 10.37 -7.54 -14.44
C ILE A 93 10.45 -6.30 -15.36
N ARG A 94 11.58 -5.58 -15.35
CA ARG A 94 11.85 -4.44 -16.24
C ARG A 94 11.96 -4.86 -17.71
#